data_AF-A0A8J3WSF1-F1
#
_entry.id   AF-A0A8J3WSF1-F1
#
_cell.length_a   1.000
_cell.length_b   1.000
_cell.length_c   1.000
_cell.angle_alpha   90.00
_cell.angle_beta   90.00
_cell.angle_gamma   90.00
#
_symmetry.space_group_name_H-M   'P 1'
#
loop_
_entity.id
_entity.type
_entity.pdbx_description
1 polymer ?
#
loop_
_entity_poly.entity_id
_entity_poly.type
_entity_poly.pdbx_seq_one_letter_code
_entity_poly.pdbx_strand_id
1 'polypeptide(L)'
;MEEENRTGRVVVLVLPEVNLLDLGGPVQVFDTAAHLGAPYRVEYVAETPEVVSAQGLRFAGMEPPGPVGPGDLVLVPGHRLRPPAPGELLVSGTVVDWLRAAHRDGAWIASVCSGAAALGEAGLLDGRRCTTHWSLIDAMRERYPAARVQDAVLYVHDGPVSTSAGISTGLDLALSLVEREHGPALAAAVARQLVVYMRRSGGDGQISAFLQHRAHLNVAVHRVQDHLAQNLDAQHTLAELAAMAHLSPRGLSRAFTATIGITPLEYRQRLRLELAATLLAETGLTVEAVSARCGFRDARHFRRLFTARYGVPPSASRGAVATPLTPAL
;
A
#
# COMPACT_ATOMS: atom_id res chain seq x y z
N MET A 1 -30.85 4.16 0.35
CA MET A 1 -30.17 4.47 1.62
C MET A 1 -29.24 5.61 1.26
N GLU A 2 -29.65 6.84 1.58
CA GLU A 2 -28.96 8.06 1.15
C GLU A 2 -27.49 8.00 1.61
N GLU A 3 -26.56 8.01 0.66
CA GLU A 3 -25.13 8.16 0.94
C GLU A 3 -24.93 9.57 1.50
N GLU A 4 -24.78 9.65 2.82
CA GLU A 4 -24.45 10.88 3.53
C GLU A 4 -23.15 11.43 2.95
N ASN A 5 -23.27 12.50 2.17
CA ASN A 5 -22.15 13.11 1.47
C ASN A 5 -21.20 13.71 2.52
N ARG A 6 -19.91 13.34 2.49
CA ARG A 6 -18.91 13.82 3.46
C ARG A 6 -18.82 15.35 3.42
N THR A 7 -18.52 15.98 4.57
CA THR A 7 -18.35 17.44 4.71
C THR A 7 -17.12 17.97 3.95
N GLY A 8 -16.24 17.06 3.50
CA GLY A 8 -14.95 17.38 2.88
C GLY A 8 -13.87 17.78 3.90
N ARG A 9 -14.19 17.82 5.19
CA ARG A 9 -13.21 18.16 6.23
C ARG A 9 -12.32 16.96 6.53
N VAL A 10 -11.00 17.15 6.41
CA VAL A 10 -9.97 16.14 6.71
C VAL A 10 -9.12 16.63 7.88
N VAL A 11 -9.31 16.03 9.05
CA VAL A 11 -8.57 16.34 10.28
C VAL A 11 -7.40 15.38 10.42
N VAL A 12 -6.19 15.90 10.29
CA VAL A 12 -4.94 15.13 10.34
C VAL A 12 -4.37 15.18 11.74
N LEU A 13 -4.36 14.05 12.44
CA LEU A 13 -3.79 13.93 13.78
C LEU A 13 -2.26 13.73 13.68
N VAL A 14 -1.50 14.77 13.97
CA VAL A 14 -0.04 14.77 13.91
C VAL A 14 0.54 14.34 15.26
N LEU A 15 1.04 13.11 15.31
CA LEU A 15 1.67 12.54 16.50
C LEU A 15 3.18 12.88 16.58
N PRO A 16 3.78 12.91 17.78
CA PRO A 16 5.23 12.98 17.93
C PRO A 16 5.94 11.92 17.10
N GLU A 17 7.05 12.32 16.47
CA GLU A 17 7.80 11.48 15.53
C GLU A 17 6.96 10.98 14.34
N VAL A 18 5.99 11.76 13.87
CA VAL A 18 5.28 11.49 12.60
C VAL A 18 6.27 11.27 11.45
N ASN A 19 5.99 10.30 10.58
CA ASN A 19 6.72 10.11 9.34
C ASN A 19 6.21 11.09 8.29
N LEU A 20 7.10 11.90 7.72
CA LEU A 20 6.74 12.97 6.78
C LEU A 20 5.99 12.46 5.54
N LEU A 21 6.32 11.26 5.04
CA LEU A 21 5.66 10.74 3.85
C LEU A 21 4.28 10.13 4.16
N ASP A 22 4.12 9.54 5.36
CA ASP A 22 2.81 9.05 5.81
C ASP A 22 1.83 10.21 6.03
N LEU A 23 2.35 11.39 6.41
CA LEU A 23 1.61 12.66 6.50
C LEU A 23 1.37 13.26 5.11
N GLY A 24 2.45 13.59 4.40
CA GLY A 24 2.43 14.41 3.20
C GLY A 24 1.78 13.71 1.99
N GLY A 25 1.95 12.40 1.85
CA GLY A 25 1.37 11.63 0.74
C GLY A 25 -0.16 11.77 0.64
N PRO A 26 -0.93 11.30 1.65
CA PRO A 26 -2.39 11.41 1.64
C PRO A 26 -2.87 12.87 1.66
N VAL A 27 -2.21 13.74 2.42
CA VAL A 27 -2.54 15.18 2.46
C VAL A 27 -2.46 15.81 1.08
N GLN A 28 -1.40 15.53 0.32
CA GLN A 28 -1.22 16.06 -1.02
C GLN A 28 -2.32 15.58 -1.98
N VAL A 29 -2.85 14.37 -1.80
CA VAL A 29 -4.00 13.88 -2.58
C VAL A 29 -5.25 14.70 -2.31
N PHE A 30 -5.60 14.92 -1.04
CA PHE A 30 -6.78 15.72 -0.67
C PHE A 30 -6.64 17.18 -1.10
N ASP A 31 -5.46 17.77 -0.91
CA ASP A 31 -5.15 19.14 -1.36
C ASP A 31 -5.28 19.27 -2.89
N THR A 32 -4.77 18.30 -3.64
CA THR A 32 -4.89 18.30 -5.11
C THR A 32 -6.33 18.12 -5.56
N ALA A 33 -7.11 17.27 -4.88
CA ALA A 33 -8.53 17.12 -5.13
C ALA A 33 -9.28 18.44 -4.88
N ALA A 34 -8.93 19.18 -3.82
CA ALA A 34 -9.48 20.50 -3.55
C ALA A 34 -9.18 21.51 -4.68
N HIS A 35 -7.93 21.55 -5.16
CA HIS A 35 -7.54 22.38 -6.30
C HIS A 35 -8.28 22.03 -7.59
N LEU A 36 -8.76 20.79 -7.72
CA LEU A 36 -9.57 20.31 -8.84
C LEU A 36 -11.08 20.48 -8.62
N GLY A 37 -11.50 21.15 -7.54
CA GLY A 37 -12.89 21.55 -7.29
C GLY A 37 -13.66 20.69 -6.29
N ALA A 38 -13.02 19.70 -5.65
CA ALA A 38 -13.66 18.97 -4.55
C ALA A 38 -13.71 19.82 -3.26
N PRO A 39 -14.69 19.62 -2.38
CA PRO A 39 -14.87 20.43 -1.17
C PRO A 39 -13.90 20.05 -0.04
N TYR A 40 -12.68 19.56 -0.34
CA TYR A 40 -11.75 19.14 0.70
C TYR A 40 -11.12 20.32 1.44
N ARG A 41 -11.08 20.24 2.77
CA ARG A 41 -10.33 21.15 3.64
C ARG A 41 -9.51 20.34 4.63
N VAL A 42 -8.19 20.49 4.56
CA VAL A 42 -7.25 19.82 5.46
C VAL A 42 -6.97 20.69 6.68
N GLU A 43 -7.10 20.12 7.87
CA GLU A 43 -6.77 20.73 9.15
C GLU A 43 -5.77 19.82 9.89
N TYR A 44 -4.83 20.40 10.63
CA TYR A 44 -3.82 19.65 11.38
C TYR A 44 -4.03 19.86 12.86
N VAL A 45 -4.05 18.78 13.64
CA VAL A 45 -4.20 18.82 15.10
C VAL A 45 -3.12 17.97 15.76
N ALA A 46 -2.70 18.36 16.96
CA ALA A 46 -1.77 17.60 17.78
C ALA A 46 -2.02 17.84 19.26
N GLU A 47 -1.63 16.89 20.12
CA GLU A 47 -1.75 17.05 21.58
C GLU A 47 -0.92 18.22 22.12
N THR A 48 0.20 18.53 21.44
CA THR A 48 1.11 19.62 21.81
C THR A 48 1.20 20.67 20.72
N PRO A 49 1.43 21.96 21.06
CA PRO A 49 1.50 23.06 20.10
C PRO A 49 2.73 23.01 19.17
N GLU A 50 3.73 22.21 19.54
CA GLU A 50 4.90 21.89 18.73
C GLU A 50 5.06 20.37 18.62
N VAL A 51 5.34 19.89 17.41
CA VAL A 51 5.61 18.47 17.12
C VAL A 51 6.86 18.36 16.26
N VAL A 52 7.72 17.39 16.55
CA VAL A 52 8.88 17.07 15.71
C VAL A 52 8.63 15.75 14.98
N SER A 53 8.78 15.75 13.66
CA SER A 53 8.72 14.53 12.85
C SER A 53 9.89 13.58 13.14
N ALA A 54 9.75 12.31 12.75
CA ALA A 54 10.82 11.31 12.85
C ALA A 54 12.06 11.66 12.02
N GLN A 55 11.94 12.61 11.08
CA GLN A 55 13.01 13.13 10.23
C GLN A 55 13.59 14.47 10.74
N GLY A 56 13.10 15.00 11.85
CA GLY A 56 13.63 16.22 12.49
C GLY A 56 13.00 17.54 12.03
N LEU A 57 12.05 17.52 11.08
CA LEU A 57 11.24 18.70 10.74
C LEU A 57 10.33 19.05 11.91
N ARG A 58 10.28 20.33 12.28
CA ARG A 58 9.43 20.88 13.35
C ARG A 58 8.15 21.48 12.77
N PHE A 59 7.01 21.12 13.36
CA PHE A 59 5.71 21.73 13.15
C PHE A 59 5.37 22.58 14.38
N ALA A 60 4.99 23.83 14.18
CA ALA A 60 4.63 24.76 15.24
C ALA A 60 3.25 25.37 14.96
N GLY A 61 2.60 25.87 16.01
CA GLY A 61 1.25 26.43 15.91
C GLY A 61 0.18 25.36 15.72
N MET A 62 0.40 24.17 16.29
CA MET A 62 -0.56 23.08 16.23
C MET A 62 -1.70 23.34 17.22
N GLU A 63 -2.93 23.15 16.75
CA GLU A 63 -4.12 23.22 17.60
C GLU A 63 -4.40 21.85 18.24
N PRO A 64 -4.96 21.81 19.46
CA PRO A 64 -5.38 20.56 20.08
C PRO A 64 -6.53 19.90 19.30
N PRO A 65 -6.68 18.56 19.37
CA PRO A 65 -7.79 17.88 18.69
C PRO A 65 -9.16 18.37 19.19
N GLY A 66 -9.93 18.97 18.29
CA GLY A 66 -11.28 19.48 18.56
C GLY A 66 -12.40 18.48 18.22
N PRO A 67 -13.68 18.89 18.32
CA PRO A 67 -14.80 18.03 17.94
C PRO A 67 -14.79 17.71 16.44
N VAL A 68 -15.14 16.47 16.13
CA VAL A 68 -15.37 15.94 14.77
C VAL A 68 -16.67 15.15 14.77
N GLY A 69 -17.33 15.05 13.62
CA GLY A 69 -18.66 14.44 13.54
C GLY A 69 -18.95 13.78 12.21
N PRO A 70 -20.23 13.53 11.90
CA PRO A 70 -20.65 12.90 10.66
C PRO A 70 -20.12 13.66 9.44
N GLY A 71 -19.54 12.91 8.51
CA GLY A 71 -18.97 13.45 7.27
C GLY A 71 -17.53 13.96 7.38
N ASP A 72 -16.96 14.09 8.57
CA ASP A 72 -15.53 14.40 8.76
C ASP A 72 -14.67 13.13 8.56
N LEU A 73 -13.46 13.31 8.06
CA LEU A 73 -12.41 12.28 8.00
C LEU A 73 -11.29 12.61 8.96
N VAL A 74 -11.06 11.76 9.95
CA VAL A 74 -9.83 11.78 10.76
C VAL A 74 -8.77 10.92 10.07
N LEU A 75 -7.61 11.51 9.77
CA LEU A 75 -6.46 10.82 9.22
C LEU A 75 -5.35 10.73 10.27
N VAL A 76 -4.87 9.52 10.54
CA VAL A 76 -3.78 9.23 11.48
C VAL A 76 -2.56 8.70 10.72
N PRO A 77 -1.57 9.55 10.41
CA PRO A 77 -0.32 9.13 9.81
C PRO A 77 0.50 8.20 10.71
N GLY A 78 1.46 7.50 10.12
CA GLY A 78 2.43 6.73 10.86
C GLY A 78 3.40 7.63 11.61
N HIS A 79 3.86 7.12 12.75
CA HIS A 79 4.89 7.73 13.59
C HIS A 79 5.90 6.67 14.04
N ARG A 80 7.07 7.10 14.50
CA ARG A 80 8.09 6.18 15.03
C ARG A 80 7.57 5.52 16.30
N LEU A 81 7.30 4.21 16.21
CA LEU A 81 6.96 3.41 17.37
C LEU A 81 8.23 3.08 18.17
N ARG A 82 8.13 3.18 19.49
CA ARG A 82 9.13 2.67 20.43
C ARG A 82 8.56 1.42 21.11
N PRO A 83 9.40 0.44 21.49
CA PRO A 83 8.93 -0.69 22.28
C PRO A 83 8.27 -0.20 23.58
N PRO A 84 6.99 -0.50 23.82
CA PRO A 84 6.30 -0.04 25.03
C PRO A 84 6.74 -0.89 26.23
N ALA A 85 6.71 -0.30 27.43
CA ALA A 85 6.74 -1.07 28.66
C ALA A 85 5.48 -1.95 28.79
N PRO A 86 5.50 -3.03 29.58
CA PRO A 86 4.31 -3.86 29.82
C PRO A 86 3.13 -3.01 30.32
N GLY A 87 2.02 -3.01 29.57
CA GLY A 87 0.81 -2.24 29.88
C GLY A 87 0.84 -0.76 29.46
N GLU A 88 1.92 -0.27 28.88
CA GLU A 88 2.00 1.10 28.34
C GLU A 88 1.32 1.18 26.97
N LEU A 89 0.52 2.24 26.74
CA LEU A 89 -0.11 2.54 25.46
C LEU A 89 0.95 3.03 24.45
N LEU A 90 0.77 2.69 23.16
CA LEU A 90 1.66 3.18 22.10
C LEU A 90 1.47 4.67 21.78
N VAL A 91 0.34 5.26 22.19
CA VAL A 91 0.01 6.68 22.09
C VAL A 91 -0.66 7.17 23.38
N SER A 92 -0.72 8.48 23.62
CA SER A 92 -1.28 9.01 24.87
C SER A 92 -2.75 8.63 25.07
N GLY A 93 -3.18 8.50 26.34
CA GLY A 93 -4.58 8.24 26.68
C GLY A 93 -5.53 9.29 26.13
N THR A 94 -5.12 10.56 26.08
CA THR A 94 -5.89 11.65 25.48
C THR A 94 -6.18 11.40 24.00
N VAL A 95 -5.17 10.95 23.24
CA VAL A 95 -5.33 10.61 21.82
C VAL A 95 -6.26 9.41 21.65
N VAL A 96 -6.09 8.37 22.49
CA VAL A 96 -6.94 7.18 22.49
C VAL A 96 -8.42 7.57 22.70
N ASP A 97 -8.69 8.38 23.73
CA ASP A 97 -10.05 8.79 24.07
C ASP A 97 -10.65 9.70 23.01
N TRP A 98 -9.86 10.60 22.42
CA TRP A 98 -10.31 11.47 21.32
C TRP A 98 -10.66 10.66 20.07
N LEU A 99 -9.83 9.68 19.66
CA LEU A 99 -10.13 8.82 18.52
C LEU A 99 -11.40 7.99 18.74
N ARG A 100 -11.58 7.49 19.96
CA ARG A 100 -12.80 6.75 20.35
C ARG A 100 -14.03 7.63 20.28
N ALA A 101 -13.95 8.86 20.79
CA ALA A 101 -15.03 9.85 20.72
C ALA A 101 -15.34 10.21 19.26
N ALA A 102 -14.33 10.51 18.45
CA ALA A 102 -14.47 10.83 17.03
C ALA A 102 -15.24 9.75 16.26
N HIS A 103 -14.86 8.47 16.42
CA HIS A 103 -15.57 7.37 15.77
C HIS A 103 -16.99 7.22 16.31
N ARG A 104 -17.20 7.32 17.62
CA ARG A 104 -18.53 7.24 18.24
C ARG A 104 -19.46 8.34 17.72
N ASP A 105 -18.90 9.53 17.49
CA ASP A 105 -19.63 10.72 17.05
C ASP A 105 -19.82 10.74 15.51
N GLY A 106 -19.45 9.65 14.81
CA GLY A 106 -19.77 9.42 13.40
C GLY A 106 -18.69 9.83 12.40
N ALA A 107 -17.51 10.26 12.87
CA ALA A 107 -16.41 10.55 11.98
C ALA A 107 -15.85 9.27 11.36
N TRP A 108 -15.42 9.38 10.10
CA TRP A 108 -14.66 8.31 9.46
C TRP A 108 -13.21 8.39 9.90
N ILE A 109 -12.57 7.24 10.11
CA ILE A 109 -11.19 7.18 10.59
C ILE A 109 -10.33 6.44 9.57
N ALA A 110 -9.25 7.08 9.14
CA ALA A 110 -8.23 6.49 8.29
C ALA A 110 -6.88 6.48 8.99
N SER A 111 -6.07 5.44 8.79
CA SER A 111 -4.69 5.42 9.25
C SER A 111 -3.71 4.96 8.18
N VAL A 112 -2.47 5.42 8.30
CA VAL A 112 -1.37 5.06 7.41
C VAL A 112 -0.23 4.45 8.23
N CYS A 113 0.36 3.35 7.77
CA CYS A 113 1.52 2.73 8.41
C CYS A 113 1.24 2.36 9.89
N SER A 114 2.18 2.68 10.78
CA SER A 114 2.07 2.55 12.23
C SER A 114 0.95 3.37 12.87
N GLY A 115 0.30 4.29 12.13
CA GLY A 115 -0.90 4.99 12.61
C GLY A 115 -2.04 4.03 12.97
N ALA A 116 -2.05 2.84 12.38
CA ALA A 116 -2.99 1.78 12.74
C ALA A 116 -2.87 1.35 14.22
N ALA A 117 -1.70 1.49 14.84
CA ALA A 117 -1.53 1.18 16.26
C ALA A 117 -2.35 2.13 17.15
N ALA A 118 -2.47 3.41 16.80
CA ALA A 118 -3.31 4.36 17.53
C ALA A 118 -4.80 3.98 17.46
N LEU A 119 -5.26 3.49 16.30
CA LEU A 119 -6.61 2.94 16.14
C LEU A 119 -6.79 1.66 16.95
N GLY A 120 -5.76 0.82 17.03
CA GLY A 120 -5.72 -0.38 17.87
C GLY A 120 -5.89 -0.04 19.36
N GLU A 121 -5.12 0.90 19.90
CA GLU A 121 -5.24 1.36 21.30
C GLU A 121 -6.64 1.93 21.60
N ALA A 122 -7.27 2.59 20.62
CA ALA A 122 -8.63 3.10 20.73
C ALA A 122 -9.72 2.01 20.66
N GLY A 123 -9.36 0.76 20.33
CA GLY A 123 -10.29 -0.36 20.13
C GLY A 123 -11.06 -0.27 18.81
N LEU A 124 -10.63 0.59 17.89
CA LEU A 124 -11.36 0.86 16.64
C LEU A 124 -11.17 -0.25 15.60
N LEU A 125 -10.18 -1.13 15.79
CA LEU A 125 -9.87 -2.24 14.90
C LEU A 125 -10.54 -3.56 15.31
N ASP A 126 -11.18 -3.62 16.48
CA ASP A 126 -11.77 -4.84 17.01
C ASP A 126 -12.86 -5.39 16.09
N GLY A 127 -12.69 -6.64 15.65
CA GLY A 127 -13.58 -7.33 14.72
C GLY A 127 -13.47 -6.87 13.25
N ARG A 128 -12.70 -5.83 12.95
CA ARG A 128 -12.56 -5.26 11.61
C ARG A 128 -11.36 -5.82 10.86
N ARG A 129 -11.47 -5.86 9.53
CA ARG A 129 -10.32 -6.07 8.65
C ARG A 129 -9.48 -4.79 8.64
N CYS A 130 -8.17 -4.96 8.80
CA CYS A 130 -7.22 -3.86 8.78
C CYS A 130 -5.86 -4.31 8.26
N THR A 131 -4.99 -3.37 7.95
CA THR A 131 -3.59 -3.62 7.59
C THR A 131 -2.70 -2.58 8.26
N THR A 132 -1.40 -2.81 8.24
CA THR A 132 -0.35 -1.89 8.68
C THR A 132 0.91 -2.16 7.86
N HIS A 133 2.00 -1.47 8.16
CA HIS A 133 3.31 -1.76 7.56
C HIS A 133 3.69 -3.22 7.77
N TRP A 134 4.18 -3.90 6.73
CA TRP A 134 4.53 -5.33 6.73
C TRP A 134 5.35 -5.74 7.96
N SER A 135 6.31 -4.91 8.39
CA SER A 135 7.18 -5.20 9.52
C SER A 135 6.47 -5.16 10.89
N LEU A 136 5.24 -4.66 10.94
CA LEU A 136 4.42 -4.50 12.14
C LEU A 136 3.23 -5.47 12.18
N ILE A 137 3.03 -6.29 11.16
CA ILE A 137 1.87 -7.18 11.05
C ILE A 137 1.78 -8.13 12.25
N ASP A 138 2.87 -8.81 12.61
CA ASP A 138 2.86 -9.78 13.70
C ASP A 138 2.70 -9.10 15.07
N ALA A 139 3.39 -7.97 15.28
CA ALA A 139 3.24 -7.17 16.50
C ALA A 139 1.80 -6.64 16.67
N MET A 140 1.14 -6.24 15.57
CA MET A 140 -0.27 -5.81 15.60
C MET A 140 -1.20 -6.97 15.93
N ARG A 141 -0.97 -8.18 15.39
CA ARG A 141 -1.77 -9.38 15.69
C ARG A 141 -1.66 -9.81 17.14
N GLU A 142 -0.45 -9.76 17.69
CA GLU A 142 -0.19 -10.10 19.09
C GLU A 142 -0.86 -9.09 20.03
N ARG A 143 -0.71 -7.79 19.75
CA ARG A 143 -1.21 -6.72 20.62
C ARG A 143 -2.73 -6.52 20.53
N TYR A 144 -3.32 -6.70 19.34
CA TYR A 144 -4.75 -6.48 19.10
C TYR A 144 -5.41 -7.75 18.52
N PRO A 145 -5.56 -8.82 19.31
CA PRO A 145 -6.02 -10.13 18.81
C PRO A 145 -7.47 -10.13 18.30
N ALA A 146 -8.28 -9.13 18.68
CA ALA A 146 -9.63 -8.96 18.14
C ALA A 146 -9.63 -8.38 16.72
N ALA A 147 -8.55 -7.74 16.28
CA ALA A 147 -8.43 -7.16 14.94
C ALA A 147 -8.11 -8.24 13.89
N ARG A 148 -8.72 -8.13 12.70
CA ARG A 148 -8.47 -9.06 11.58
C ARG A 148 -7.36 -8.49 10.69
N VAL A 149 -6.13 -8.53 11.17
CA VAL A 149 -4.95 -7.96 10.49
C VAL A 149 -4.59 -8.76 9.22
N GLN A 150 -4.76 -8.13 8.08
CA GLN A 150 -4.44 -8.64 6.75
C GLN A 150 -3.01 -8.28 6.38
N ASP A 151 -2.27 -9.28 5.91
CA ASP A 151 -0.93 -9.11 5.35
C ASP A 151 -1.01 -8.93 3.83
N ALA A 152 0.06 -8.40 3.22
CA ALA A 152 0.25 -8.30 1.79
C ALA A 152 -0.86 -7.56 1.02
N VAL A 153 -1.49 -6.57 1.67
CA VAL A 153 -2.46 -5.63 1.08
C VAL A 153 -2.01 -4.19 1.31
N LEU A 154 -2.25 -3.29 0.36
CA LEU A 154 -1.85 -1.88 0.47
C LEU A 154 -2.75 -1.11 1.41
N TYR A 155 -4.05 -1.32 1.30
CA TYR A 155 -5.05 -0.69 2.13
C TYR A 155 -6.31 -1.55 2.25
N VAL A 156 -7.04 -1.33 3.33
CA VAL A 156 -8.29 -2.02 3.65
C VAL A 156 -9.33 -0.99 4.04
N HIS A 157 -10.53 -1.14 3.50
CA HIS A 157 -11.73 -0.44 3.96
C HIS A 157 -12.65 -1.43 4.70
N ASP A 158 -13.06 -1.08 5.91
CA ASP A 158 -14.02 -1.85 6.71
C ASP A 158 -14.99 -0.91 7.43
N GLY A 159 -16.11 -0.62 6.75
CA GLY A 159 -17.08 0.37 7.21
C GLY A 159 -16.46 1.76 7.34
N PRO A 160 -16.62 2.47 8.48
CA PRO A 160 -16.10 3.81 8.69
C PRO A 160 -14.57 3.87 8.90
N VAL A 161 -13.90 2.71 9.00
CA VAL A 161 -12.47 2.62 9.28
C VAL A 161 -11.71 2.18 8.03
N SER A 162 -10.61 2.87 7.73
CA SER A 162 -9.69 2.51 6.66
C SER A 162 -8.25 2.50 7.15
N THR A 163 -7.44 1.55 6.68
CA THR A 163 -6.03 1.43 7.11
C THR A 163 -5.15 1.14 5.90
N SER A 164 -3.90 1.61 5.90
CA SER A 164 -2.91 1.30 4.86
C SER A 164 -1.53 0.96 5.41
N ALA A 165 -0.73 0.34 4.56
CA ALA A 165 0.61 -0.16 4.88
C ALA A 165 1.66 0.92 5.16
N GLY A 166 1.46 2.16 4.70
CA GLY A 166 2.42 3.25 4.86
C GLY A 166 3.21 3.68 3.62
N ILE A 167 4.05 4.70 3.82
CA ILE A 167 4.99 5.29 2.87
C ILE A 167 4.27 5.80 1.63
N SER A 168 4.31 5.08 0.52
CA SER A 168 3.61 5.47 -0.71
C SER A 168 2.14 5.04 -0.71
N THR A 169 1.77 4.03 0.07
CA THR A 169 0.39 3.50 0.09
C THR A 169 -0.60 4.42 0.82
N GLY A 170 -0.11 5.45 1.52
CA GLY A 170 -0.94 6.56 1.99
C GLY A 170 -1.57 7.34 0.82
N LEU A 171 -0.83 7.51 -0.30
CA LEU A 171 -1.39 8.09 -1.53
C LEU A 171 -2.47 7.17 -2.12
N ASP A 172 -2.20 5.87 -2.21
CA ASP A 172 -3.15 4.89 -2.74
C ASP A 172 -4.46 4.86 -1.93
N LEU A 173 -4.36 4.88 -0.60
CA LEU A 173 -5.52 4.98 0.29
C LEU A 173 -6.29 6.28 0.07
N ALA A 174 -5.61 7.44 0.04
CA ALA A 174 -6.30 8.71 -0.16
C ALA A 174 -6.98 8.78 -1.54
N LEU A 175 -6.33 8.28 -2.60
CA LEU A 175 -6.92 8.21 -3.94
C LEU A 175 -8.17 7.32 -3.95
N SER A 176 -8.13 6.20 -3.22
CA SER A 176 -9.31 5.32 -3.09
C SER A 176 -10.46 5.98 -2.34
N LEU A 177 -10.18 6.84 -1.34
CA LEU A 177 -11.20 7.61 -0.63
C LEU A 177 -11.82 8.67 -1.55
N VAL A 178 -10.99 9.42 -2.28
CA VAL A 178 -11.44 10.41 -3.28
C VAL A 178 -12.31 9.74 -4.35
N GLU A 179 -11.93 8.55 -4.82
CA GLU A 179 -12.74 7.79 -5.78
C GLU A 179 -14.11 7.39 -5.21
N ARG A 180 -14.15 6.91 -3.97
CA ARG A 180 -15.40 6.48 -3.33
C ARG A 180 -16.38 7.64 -3.12
N GLU A 181 -15.86 8.84 -2.90
CA GLU A 181 -16.66 10.04 -2.62
C GLU A 181 -17.05 10.84 -3.86
N HIS A 182 -16.12 10.96 -4.81
CA HIS A 182 -16.26 11.88 -5.96
C HIS A 182 -16.15 11.16 -7.31
N GLY A 183 -16.04 9.84 -7.28
CA GLY A 183 -15.98 8.98 -8.44
C GLY A 183 -14.58 8.87 -9.06
N PRO A 184 -14.41 7.91 -9.98
CA PRO A 184 -13.12 7.56 -10.57
C PRO A 184 -12.52 8.67 -11.44
N ALA A 185 -13.34 9.59 -11.97
CA ALA A 185 -12.88 10.66 -12.84
C ALA A 185 -12.00 11.68 -12.07
N LEU A 186 -12.43 12.11 -10.89
CA LEU A 186 -11.65 13.02 -10.05
C LEU A 186 -10.40 12.33 -9.52
N ALA A 187 -10.53 11.12 -8.96
CA ALA A 187 -9.38 10.33 -8.49
C ALA A 187 -8.31 10.16 -9.58
N ALA A 188 -8.71 9.88 -10.82
CA ALA A 188 -7.78 9.79 -11.95
C ALA A 188 -7.15 11.15 -12.31
N ALA A 189 -7.88 12.26 -12.17
CA ALA A 189 -7.32 13.60 -12.39
C ALA A 189 -6.27 13.96 -11.34
N VAL A 190 -6.54 13.66 -10.07
CA VAL A 190 -5.59 13.84 -8.97
C VAL A 190 -4.34 12.99 -9.19
N ALA A 191 -4.51 11.70 -9.48
CA ALA A 191 -3.38 10.79 -9.76
C ALA A 191 -2.51 11.29 -10.93
N ARG A 192 -3.12 11.82 -12.00
CA ARG A 192 -2.39 12.43 -13.13
C ARG A 192 -1.60 13.67 -12.70
N GLN A 193 -2.20 14.56 -11.92
CA GLN A 193 -1.54 15.77 -11.45
C GLN A 193 -0.36 15.48 -10.51
N LEU A 194 -0.46 14.39 -9.73
CA LEU A 194 0.62 13.91 -8.87
C LEU A 194 1.61 12.98 -9.55
N VAL A 195 1.45 12.74 -10.86
CA VAL A 195 2.32 11.85 -11.65
C VAL A 195 2.46 10.46 -11.02
N VAL A 196 1.36 9.95 -10.44
CA VAL A 196 1.29 8.60 -9.89
C VAL A 196 1.14 7.63 -11.07
N TYR A 197 2.27 7.03 -11.47
CA TYR A 197 2.42 6.27 -12.72
C TYR A 197 1.56 4.99 -12.79
N MET A 198 1.25 4.37 -11.65
CA MET A 198 0.43 3.16 -11.58
C MET A 198 -0.64 3.32 -10.51
N ARG A 199 -1.89 3.05 -10.90
CA ARG A 199 -3.01 3.00 -9.96
C ARG A 199 -2.94 1.65 -9.24
N ARG A 200 -2.60 1.66 -7.96
CA ARG A 200 -2.52 0.43 -7.18
C ARG A 200 -3.87 0.14 -6.52
N SER A 201 -4.31 -1.11 -6.59
CA SER A 201 -5.54 -1.58 -5.94
C SER A 201 -5.25 -1.99 -4.50
N GLY A 202 -6.27 -1.96 -3.63
CA GLY A 202 -6.08 -2.35 -2.21
C GLY A 202 -5.53 -3.76 -2.02
N GLY A 203 -5.88 -4.69 -2.92
CA GLY A 203 -5.38 -6.07 -2.92
C GLY A 203 -3.96 -6.27 -3.46
N ASP A 204 -3.28 -5.21 -3.92
CA ASP A 204 -1.91 -5.32 -4.40
C ASP A 204 -0.96 -5.61 -3.23
N GLY A 205 0.09 -6.38 -3.51
CA GLY A 205 1.13 -6.67 -2.51
C GLY A 205 1.87 -5.41 -2.07
N GLN A 206 2.11 -5.24 -0.77
CA GLN A 206 2.87 -4.12 -0.20
C GLN A 206 4.23 -3.94 -0.89
N ILE A 207 4.90 -5.05 -1.20
CA ILE A 207 6.15 -5.10 -1.94
C ILE A 207 5.88 -5.76 -3.30
N SER A 208 6.06 -5.02 -4.39
CA SER A 208 5.94 -5.56 -5.76
C SER A 208 7.05 -6.59 -6.04
N ALA A 209 6.86 -7.54 -6.96
CA ALA A 209 7.92 -8.49 -7.29
C ALA A 209 9.13 -7.79 -7.95
N PHE A 210 8.92 -6.59 -8.51
CA PHE A 210 9.98 -5.67 -8.93
C PHE A 210 10.88 -5.21 -7.78
N LEU A 211 10.40 -5.18 -6.53
CA LEU A 211 11.15 -4.73 -5.35
C LEU A 211 11.56 -5.89 -4.42
N GLN A 212 10.75 -6.96 -4.32
CA GLN A 212 10.95 -8.07 -3.38
C GLN A 212 12.36 -8.69 -3.43
N HIS A 213 12.96 -8.77 -4.61
CA HIS A 213 14.25 -9.43 -4.82
C HIS A 213 15.40 -8.46 -5.02
N ARG A 214 15.23 -7.16 -4.69
CA ARG A 214 16.23 -6.13 -5.00
C ARG A 214 16.98 -5.58 -3.79
N ALA A 215 16.74 -6.11 -2.59
CA ALA A 215 17.44 -5.74 -1.37
C ALA A 215 18.80 -6.47 -1.23
N HIS A 216 19.72 -6.26 -2.18
CA HIS A 216 21.06 -6.87 -2.17
C HIS A 216 22.10 -5.99 -2.87
N LEU A 217 23.39 -6.25 -2.71
CA LEU A 217 24.47 -5.46 -3.32
C LEU A 217 25.06 -6.04 -4.62
N ASN A 218 24.53 -7.16 -5.12
CA ASN A 218 25.08 -7.83 -6.30
C ASN A 218 24.73 -7.09 -7.60
N VAL A 219 25.67 -6.29 -8.10
CA VAL A 219 25.52 -5.47 -9.32
C VAL A 219 25.22 -6.32 -10.57
N ALA A 220 25.80 -7.52 -10.69
CA ALA A 220 25.58 -8.40 -11.83
C ALA A 220 24.13 -8.93 -11.86
N VAL A 221 23.58 -9.25 -10.68
CA VAL A 221 22.16 -9.64 -10.53
C VAL A 221 21.24 -8.46 -10.82
N HIS A 222 21.55 -7.26 -10.30
CA HIS A 222 20.76 -6.05 -10.59
C HIS A 222 20.67 -5.74 -12.08
N ARG A 223 21.78 -5.82 -12.80
CA ARG A 223 21.80 -5.55 -14.25
C ARG A 223 20.83 -6.45 -15.02
N VAL A 224 20.75 -7.72 -14.64
CA VAL A 224 19.80 -8.66 -15.25
C VAL A 224 18.38 -8.40 -14.78
N GLN A 225 18.17 -8.05 -13.51
CA GLN A 225 16.85 -7.67 -13.00
C GLN A 225 16.29 -6.42 -13.72
N ASP A 226 17.12 -5.39 -13.92
CA ASP A 226 16.76 -4.16 -14.65
C ASP A 226 16.38 -4.46 -16.09
N HIS A 227 17.21 -5.25 -16.77
CA HIS A 227 16.94 -5.63 -18.14
C HIS A 227 15.63 -6.43 -18.26
N LEU A 228 15.41 -7.40 -17.38
CA LEU A 228 14.19 -8.22 -17.40
C LEU A 228 12.94 -7.40 -17.08
N ALA A 229 13.03 -6.43 -16.16
CA ALA A 229 11.92 -5.54 -15.82
C ALA A 229 11.52 -4.62 -16.98
N GLN A 230 12.50 -4.17 -17.77
CA GLN A 230 12.28 -3.28 -18.92
C GLN A 230 11.86 -4.02 -20.20
N ASN A 231 12.11 -5.33 -20.29
CA ASN A 231 11.93 -6.13 -21.51
C ASN A 231 11.11 -7.42 -21.22
N LEU A 232 9.92 -7.26 -20.64
CA LEU A 232 9.10 -8.39 -20.21
C LEU A 232 8.51 -9.20 -21.36
N ASP A 233 8.20 -8.57 -22.48
CA ASP A 233 7.66 -9.21 -23.69
C ASP A 233 8.75 -9.97 -24.48
N ALA A 234 10.00 -9.52 -24.39
CA ALA A 234 11.13 -10.09 -25.10
C ALA A 234 11.52 -11.50 -24.61
N GLN A 235 12.03 -12.31 -25.54
CA GLN A 235 12.47 -13.67 -25.28
C GLN A 235 13.98 -13.67 -25.07
N HIS A 236 14.40 -13.73 -23.81
CA HIS A 236 15.82 -13.84 -23.46
C HIS A 236 16.20 -15.29 -23.15
N THR A 237 17.30 -15.72 -23.74
CA THR A 237 18.03 -16.92 -23.35
C THR A 237 18.88 -16.64 -22.11
N LEU A 238 19.18 -17.68 -21.34
CA LEU A 238 20.06 -17.54 -20.18
C LEU A 238 21.47 -17.09 -20.59
N ALA A 239 21.92 -17.43 -21.80
CA ALA A 239 23.22 -17.02 -22.32
C ALA A 239 23.30 -15.50 -22.58
N GLU A 240 22.26 -14.90 -23.14
CA GLU A 240 22.19 -13.44 -23.35
C GLU A 240 22.18 -12.69 -22.02
N LEU A 241 21.37 -13.16 -21.05
CA LEU A 241 21.35 -12.58 -19.71
C LEU A 241 22.71 -12.68 -19.02
N ALA A 242 23.38 -13.81 -19.17
CA ALA A 242 24.69 -14.04 -18.57
C ALA A 242 25.78 -13.16 -19.22
N ALA A 243 25.73 -12.99 -20.54
CA ALA A 243 26.64 -12.11 -21.27
C ALA A 243 26.54 -10.65 -20.78
N MET A 244 25.31 -10.14 -20.56
CA MET A 244 25.10 -8.80 -19.99
C MET A 244 25.71 -8.65 -18.60
N ALA A 245 25.66 -9.70 -17.80
CA ALA A 245 26.25 -9.75 -16.46
C ALA A 245 27.76 -10.06 -16.45
N HIS A 246 28.39 -10.28 -17.60
CA HIS A 246 29.76 -10.80 -17.75
C HIS A 246 29.98 -12.12 -17.00
N LEU A 247 28.98 -13.00 -16.99
CA LEU A 247 29.00 -14.30 -16.35
C LEU A 247 28.78 -15.42 -17.37
N SER A 248 29.16 -16.64 -17.00
CA SER A 248 28.66 -17.84 -17.70
C SER A 248 27.20 -18.11 -17.32
N PRO A 249 26.41 -18.84 -18.14
CA PRO A 249 25.03 -19.20 -17.80
C PRO A 249 24.88 -19.88 -16.43
N ARG A 250 25.83 -20.77 -16.10
CA ARG A 250 25.89 -21.44 -14.78
C ARG A 250 26.25 -20.44 -13.68
N GLY A 251 27.21 -19.55 -13.93
CA GLY A 251 27.61 -18.50 -13.00
C GLY A 251 26.46 -17.56 -12.66
N LEU A 252 25.70 -17.13 -13.67
CA LEU A 252 24.51 -16.29 -13.48
C LEU A 252 23.43 -17.02 -12.66
N SER A 253 23.12 -18.28 -12.98
CA SER A 253 22.09 -19.04 -12.25
C SER A 253 22.45 -19.22 -10.77
N ARG A 254 23.72 -19.52 -10.49
CA ARG A 254 24.25 -19.58 -9.13
C ARG A 254 24.17 -18.23 -8.43
N ALA A 255 24.59 -17.15 -9.09
CA ALA A 255 24.58 -15.81 -8.51
C ALA A 255 23.15 -15.37 -8.15
N PHE A 256 22.17 -15.60 -9.03
CA PHE A 256 20.76 -15.34 -8.78
C PHE A 256 20.24 -16.14 -7.59
N THR A 257 20.40 -17.46 -7.61
CA THR A 257 19.89 -18.33 -6.53
C THR A 257 20.54 -18.00 -5.19
N ALA A 258 21.84 -17.75 -5.17
CA ALA A 258 22.56 -17.40 -3.94
C ALA A 258 22.21 -16.01 -3.41
N THR A 259 21.82 -15.07 -4.28
CA THR A 259 21.52 -13.69 -3.87
C THR A 259 20.04 -13.49 -3.52
N ILE A 260 19.12 -14.11 -4.27
CA ILE A 260 17.67 -13.85 -4.17
C ILE A 260 16.83 -15.13 -4.03
N GLY A 261 17.46 -16.30 -3.87
CA GLY A 261 16.77 -17.57 -3.61
C GLY A 261 16.06 -18.19 -4.83
N ILE A 262 16.01 -17.51 -5.97
CA ILE A 262 15.29 -17.96 -7.17
C ILE A 262 16.13 -17.81 -8.44
N THR A 263 15.76 -18.54 -9.49
CA THR A 263 16.46 -18.50 -10.78
C THR A 263 16.10 -17.27 -11.62
N PRO A 264 16.91 -16.85 -12.60
CA PRO A 264 16.55 -15.75 -13.51
C PRO A 264 15.25 -16.01 -14.28
N LEU A 265 14.98 -17.27 -14.64
CA LEU A 265 13.77 -17.67 -15.34
C LEU A 265 12.54 -17.50 -14.45
N GLU A 266 12.62 -17.96 -13.20
CA GLU A 266 11.54 -17.82 -12.22
C GLU A 266 11.29 -16.35 -11.89
N TYR A 267 12.34 -15.54 -11.70
CA TYR A 267 12.22 -14.10 -11.49
C TYR A 267 11.45 -13.43 -12.65
N ARG A 268 11.83 -13.71 -13.91
CA ARG A 268 11.09 -13.23 -15.09
C ARG A 268 9.64 -13.68 -15.10
N GLN A 269 9.36 -14.95 -14.77
CA GLN A 269 8.00 -15.46 -14.71
C GLN A 269 7.17 -14.70 -13.67
N ARG A 270 7.72 -14.41 -12.50
CA ARG A 270 7.04 -13.62 -11.46
C ARG A 270 6.71 -12.20 -11.94
N LEU A 271 7.65 -11.51 -12.58
CA LEU A 271 7.41 -10.17 -13.15
C LEU A 271 6.30 -10.19 -14.22
N ARG A 272 6.32 -11.19 -15.12
CA ARG A 272 5.30 -11.35 -16.16
C ARG A 272 3.91 -11.65 -15.60
N LEU A 273 3.84 -12.46 -14.55
CA LEU A 273 2.58 -12.78 -13.86
C LEU A 273 2.01 -11.57 -13.14
N GLU A 274 2.86 -10.74 -12.52
CA GLU A 274 2.45 -9.49 -11.87
C GLU A 274 1.88 -8.51 -12.90
N LEU A 275 2.58 -8.29 -14.03
CA LEU A 275 2.05 -7.49 -15.13
C LEU A 275 0.73 -8.06 -15.68
N ALA A 276 0.61 -9.38 -15.78
CA ALA A 276 -0.63 -10.02 -16.23
C ALA A 276 -1.80 -9.79 -15.27
N ALA A 277 -1.55 -9.84 -13.95
CA ALA A 277 -2.57 -9.55 -12.95
C ALA A 277 -3.08 -8.10 -13.06
N THR A 278 -2.17 -7.14 -13.25
CA THR A 278 -2.52 -5.74 -13.51
C THR A 278 -3.36 -5.59 -14.78
N LEU A 279 -2.92 -6.18 -15.91
CA LEU A 279 -3.66 -6.07 -17.17
C LEU A 279 -5.04 -6.73 -17.13
N LEU A 280 -5.22 -7.84 -16.40
CA LEU A 280 -6.52 -8.50 -16.23
C LEU A 280 -7.48 -7.67 -15.38
N ALA A 281 -6.96 -6.92 -14.40
CA ALA A 281 -7.75 -6.05 -13.55
C ALA A 281 -8.16 -4.75 -14.26
N GLU A 282 -7.24 -4.15 -15.01
CA GLU A 282 -7.37 -2.79 -15.53
C GLU A 282 -7.88 -2.70 -16.97
N THR A 283 -7.88 -3.80 -17.72
CA THR A 283 -8.21 -3.78 -19.15
C THR A 283 -9.30 -4.80 -19.54
N GLY A 284 -10.02 -4.52 -20.63
CA GLY A 284 -10.96 -5.46 -21.25
C GLY A 284 -10.33 -6.53 -22.14
N LEU A 285 -9.00 -6.70 -22.10
CA LEU A 285 -8.28 -7.62 -22.99
C LEU A 285 -8.68 -9.08 -22.72
N THR A 286 -8.65 -9.91 -23.76
CA THR A 286 -8.82 -11.36 -23.62
C THR A 286 -7.64 -11.97 -22.87
N VAL A 287 -7.84 -13.14 -22.24
CA VAL A 287 -6.76 -13.84 -21.51
C VAL A 287 -5.59 -14.16 -22.45
N GLU A 288 -5.88 -14.45 -23.70
CA GLU A 288 -4.91 -14.68 -24.78
C GLU A 288 -4.10 -13.42 -25.08
N ALA A 289 -4.76 -12.26 -25.20
CA ALA A 289 -4.11 -10.99 -25.47
C ALA A 289 -3.21 -10.55 -24.29
N VAL A 290 -3.66 -10.76 -23.05
CA VAL A 290 -2.84 -10.53 -21.85
C VAL A 290 -1.63 -11.45 -21.85
N SER A 291 -1.83 -12.76 -22.05
CA SER A 291 -0.75 -13.75 -22.12
C SER A 291 0.33 -13.33 -23.13
N ALA A 292 -0.08 -12.92 -24.33
CA ALA A 292 0.84 -12.48 -25.39
C ALA A 292 1.59 -11.20 -25.01
N ARG A 293 0.89 -10.18 -24.48
CA ARG A 293 1.50 -8.91 -24.02
C ARG A 293 2.51 -9.10 -22.88
N CYS A 294 2.29 -10.08 -22.02
CA CYS A 294 3.22 -10.43 -20.96
C CYS A 294 4.37 -11.33 -21.44
N GLY A 295 4.49 -11.62 -22.73
CA GLY A 295 5.59 -12.42 -23.29
C GLY A 295 5.46 -13.93 -23.11
N PHE A 296 4.28 -14.45 -22.75
CA PHE A 296 4.01 -15.89 -22.74
C PHE A 296 3.63 -16.38 -24.14
N ARG A 297 4.38 -17.38 -24.64
CA ARG A 297 4.11 -18.01 -25.94
C ARG A 297 2.89 -18.95 -25.93
N ASP A 298 2.57 -19.49 -24.76
CA ASP A 298 1.49 -20.46 -24.57
C ASP A 298 0.53 -19.99 -23.47
N ALA A 299 -0.71 -19.71 -23.87
CA ALA A 299 -1.76 -19.29 -22.97
C ALA A 299 -2.20 -20.39 -21.98
N ARG A 300 -1.94 -21.68 -22.27
CA ARG A 300 -2.18 -22.78 -21.32
C ARG A 300 -1.13 -22.78 -20.22
N HIS A 301 0.14 -22.65 -20.59
CA HIS A 301 1.25 -22.50 -19.66
C HIS A 301 1.06 -21.27 -18.75
N PHE A 302 0.68 -20.12 -19.33
CA PHE A 302 0.34 -18.91 -18.58
C PHE A 302 -0.76 -19.17 -17.53
N ARG A 303 -1.91 -19.73 -17.92
CA ARG A 303 -3.02 -20.04 -17.00
C ARG A 303 -2.59 -20.90 -15.83
N ARG A 304 -1.77 -21.92 -16.08
CA ARG A 304 -1.25 -22.82 -15.03
C ARG A 304 -0.36 -22.06 -14.05
N LEU A 305 0.59 -21.26 -14.54
CA LEU A 305 1.47 -20.46 -13.69
C LEU A 305 0.70 -19.40 -12.89
N PHE A 306 -0.27 -18.74 -13.52
CA PHE A 306 -1.11 -17.75 -12.87
C PHE A 306 -1.93 -18.37 -11.74
N THR A 307 -2.62 -19.48 -12.02
CA THR A 307 -3.42 -20.20 -11.01
C THR A 307 -2.55 -20.69 -9.86
N ALA A 308 -1.36 -21.23 -10.15
CA ALA A 308 -0.42 -21.65 -9.11
C ALA A 308 0.06 -20.48 -8.24
N ARG A 309 0.21 -19.28 -8.82
CA ARG A 309 0.70 -18.09 -8.11
C ARG A 309 -0.37 -17.38 -7.29
N TYR A 310 -1.61 -17.34 -7.80
CA TYR A 310 -2.70 -16.50 -7.28
C TYR A 310 -3.88 -17.30 -6.70
N GLY A 311 -3.88 -18.63 -6.83
CA GLY A 311 -4.96 -19.50 -6.35
C GLY A 311 -6.25 -19.46 -7.18
N VAL A 312 -6.35 -18.56 -8.15
CA VAL A 312 -7.53 -18.37 -9.02
C VAL A 312 -7.14 -18.34 -10.50
N PRO A 313 -8.03 -18.77 -11.42
CA PRO A 313 -7.75 -18.70 -12.84
C PRO A 313 -7.78 -17.25 -13.35
N PRO A 314 -7.00 -16.89 -14.40
CA PRO A 314 -6.95 -15.53 -14.95
C PRO A 314 -8.32 -14.91 -15.27
N SER A 315 -9.28 -15.72 -15.73
CA SER A 315 -10.63 -15.26 -16.08
C SER A 315 -11.44 -14.78 -14.87
N ALA A 316 -11.14 -15.29 -13.68
CA ALA A 316 -11.79 -14.93 -12.43
C ALA A 316 -11.16 -13.67 -11.78
N SER A 317 -10.00 -13.21 -12.28
CA SER A 317 -9.28 -12.04 -11.76
C SER A 317 -9.58 -10.76 -12.54
N ARG A 318 -10.78 -10.64 -13.14
CA ARG A 318 -11.20 -9.43 -13.84
C ARG A 318 -11.83 -8.43 -12.87
N GLY A 319 -11.46 -7.16 -13.01
CA GLY A 319 -12.00 -6.07 -12.17
C GLY A 319 -11.45 -6.02 -10.73
N ALA A 320 -10.54 -6.92 -10.37
CA ALA A 320 -9.78 -6.88 -9.12
C ALA A 320 -8.39 -7.50 -9.34
N VAL A 321 -7.32 -6.84 -8.90
CA VAL A 321 -5.97 -7.38 -8.99
C VAL A 321 -5.85 -8.59 -8.07
N ALA A 322 -5.41 -9.72 -8.61
CA ALA A 322 -5.23 -10.95 -7.84
C ALA A 322 -4.05 -10.82 -6.87
N THR A 323 -4.28 -11.13 -5.59
CA THR A 323 -3.22 -11.13 -4.59
C THR A 323 -2.40 -12.42 -4.69
N PRO A 324 -1.07 -12.36 -4.78
CA PRO A 324 -0.25 -13.54 -4.87
C PRO A 324 -0.32 -14.38 -3.58
N LEU A 325 -0.35 -15.70 -3.70
CA LEU A 325 -0.19 -16.61 -2.54
C LEU A 325 1.18 -16.37 -1.88
N THR A 326 1.21 -16.18 -0.57
CA THR A 326 2.47 -16.07 0.17
C THR A 326 3.19 -17.43 0.09
N PRO A 327 4.46 -17.50 -0.35
CA PRO A 327 5.22 -18.74 -0.20
C PRO A 327 5.31 -19.06 1.28
N ALA A 328 4.99 -20.30 1.69
CA ALA A 328 5.45 -20.79 2.98
C ALA A 328 6.98 -20.69 2.98
N LEU A 329 7.55 -19.95 3.93
CA LEU A 329 8.99 -19.90 4.16
C LEU A 329 9.48 -21.27 4.64
#